data_AF-W2J565-F1
#
_entry.id   AF-W2J565-F1
#
_cell.length_a   1.000
_cell.length_b   1.000
_cell.length_c   1.000
_cell.angle_alpha   90.00
_cell.angle_beta   90.00
_cell.angle_gamma   90.00
#
_symmetry.space_group_name_H-M   'P 1'
#
loop_
_entity.id
_entity.type
_entity.pdbx_description
1 polymer ?
#
loop_
_entity_poly.entity_id
_entity_poly.type
_entity_poly.pdbx_seq_one_letter_code
_entity_poly.pdbx_strand_id
1 'polypeptide(L)'
;MAWRTREMVNQCLGTPTSTVALIWRAFKASECADTSDLVEEQRGRPRSYEDEDLAPAIHEYVNKCNKDREPISAPMVSAGIERSTSIKISRRATIQLL
;
A
#
# COMPACT_ATOMS: atom_id res chain seq x y z
N MET A 1 18.12 20.11 -25.79
CA MET A 1 18.75 18.98 -26.52
C MET A 1 17.93 17.68 -26.51
N ALA A 2 17.19 17.34 -25.44
CA ALA A 2 16.50 16.04 -25.32
C ALA A 2 15.42 15.72 -26.39
N TRP A 3 14.79 16.72 -27.01
CA TRP A 3 13.75 16.48 -28.02
C TRP A 3 14.32 15.90 -29.32
N ARG A 4 15.51 16.35 -29.74
CA ARG A 4 16.16 15.92 -31.00
C ARG A 4 16.64 14.47 -30.91
N THR A 5 17.15 14.07 -29.74
CA THR A 5 17.57 12.69 -29.46
C THR A 5 16.37 11.73 -29.50
N ARG A 6 15.22 12.13 -28.95
CA ARG A 6 14.00 11.29 -28.98
C ARG A 6 13.48 11.08 -30.38
N GLU A 7 13.50 12.12 -31.21
CA GLU A 7 13.06 12.03 -32.61
C GLU A 7 13.97 11.12 -33.44
N MET A 8 15.28 11.19 -33.23
CA MET A 8 16.22 10.27 -33.88
C MET A 8 15.99 8.82 -33.48
N VAL A 9 15.75 8.54 -32.19
CA VAL A 9 15.47 7.19 -31.71
C VAL A 9 14.18 6.64 -32.32
N ASN A 10 13.15 7.49 -32.47
CA ASN A 10 11.92 7.12 -33.18
C ASN A 10 12.21 6.78 -34.66
N GLN A 11 12.99 7.59 -35.36
CA GLN A 11 13.33 7.36 -36.76
C GLN A 11 14.17 6.09 -36.98
N CYS A 12 15.07 5.75 -36.05
CA CYS A 12 15.92 4.58 -36.17
C CYS A 12 15.27 3.27 -35.71
N LEU A 13 14.43 3.32 -34.66
CA LEU A 13 13.89 2.12 -33.99
C LEU A 13 12.36 2.01 -34.09
N GLY A 14 11.68 2.96 -34.75
CA GLY A 14 10.22 3.01 -34.85
C GLY A 14 9.51 3.19 -33.51
N THR A 15 10.25 3.53 -32.45
CA THR A 15 9.71 3.60 -31.09
C THR A 15 9.12 4.99 -30.84
N PRO A 16 7.85 5.09 -30.39
CA PRO A 16 7.22 6.37 -30.12
C PRO A 16 8.06 7.25 -29.20
N THR A 17 8.14 8.54 -29.52
CA THR A 17 8.93 9.52 -28.75
C THR A 17 8.47 9.63 -27.28
N SER A 18 7.20 9.33 -27.00
CA SER A 18 6.63 9.22 -25.65
C SER A 18 7.24 8.05 -24.87
N THR A 19 7.38 6.88 -25.49
CA THR A 19 8.01 5.70 -24.91
C THR A 19 9.49 5.95 -24.63
N VAL A 20 10.21 6.58 -25.56
CA VAL A 20 11.61 6.99 -25.36
C VAL A 20 11.74 7.96 -24.18
N ALA A 21 10.79 8.91 -24.05
CA ALA A 21 10.78 9.84 -22.93
C ALA A 21 10.53 9.16 -21.57
N LEU A 22 9.66 8.13 -21.53
CA LEU A 22 9.39 7.35 -20.33
C LEU A 22 10.61 6.55 -19.88
N ILE A 23 11.24 5.83 -20.81
CA ILE A 23 12.44 5.03 -20.53
C ILE A 23 13.59 5.93 -20.08
N TRP A 24 13.79 7.09 -20.73
CA TRP A 24 14.81 8.04 -20.33
C TRP A 24 14.58 8.58 -18.91
N ARG A 25 13.33 8.88 -18.54
CA ARG A 25 13.00 9.30 -17.17
C ARG A 25 13.27 8.20 -16.15
N ALA A 26 12.86 6.97 -16.43
CA ALA A 26 13.11 5.83 -15.56
C ALA A 26 14.62 5.57 -15.37
N PHE A 27 15.38 5.64 -16.47
CA PHE A 27 16.84 5.52 -16.46
C PHE A 27 17.53 6.62 -15.65
N LYS A 28 17.13 7.89 -15.84
CA LYS A 28 17.66 9.00 -15.02
C LYS A 28 17.28 8.87 -13.55
N ALA A 29 16.09 8.36 -13.26
CA ALA A 29 15.66 8.08 -11.89
C ALA A 29 16.50 6.97 -11.26
N SER A 30 16.84 5.91 -12.00
CA SER A 30 17.73 4.85 -11.51
C SER A 30 19.18 5.31 -11.37
N GLU A 31 19.69 6.20 -12.23
CA GLU A 31 21.04 6.78 -12.07
C GLU A 31 21.13 7.73 -10.87
N CYS A 32 20.03 8.41 -10.49
CA CYS A 32 19.99 9.25 -9.29
C CYS A 32 19.72 8.47 -8.00
N ALA A 33 19.40 7.17 -8.08
CA ALA A 33 19.04 6.36 -6.91
C ALA A 33 20.23 5.94 -6.04
N ASP A 34 21.48 6.24 -6.44
CA ASP A 34 22.68 5.99 -5.62
C ASP A 34 22.92 7.03 -4.52
N THR A 35 22.07 8.05 -4.40
CA THR A 35 22.09 8.95 -3.24
C THR A 35 20.68 9.41 -2.90
N SER A 36 20.24 9.10 -1.69
CA SER A 36 18.99 9.53 -1.05
C SER A 36 17.78 8.65 -1.33
N ASP A 37 17.34 7.98 -0.26
CA ASP A 37 15.96 7.64 0.06
C ASP A 37 14.92 8.33 -0.84
N LEU A 38 14.45 7.60 -1.86
CA LEU A 38 13.26 7.97 -2.60
C LEU A 38 12.17 6.96 -2.24
N VAL A 39 11.46 7.32 -1.18
CA VAL A 39 10.12 6.83 -0.86
C VAL A 39 9.29 7.01 -2.13
N GLU A 40 9.09 5.92 -2.88
CA GLU A 40 8.01 5.88 -3.86
C GLU A 40 6.72 6.27 -3.13
N GLU A 41 5.99 7.27 -3.65
CA GLU A 41 4.58 7.43 -3.35
C GLU A 41 3.85 6.17 -3.85
N GLN A 42 3.89 5.11 -3.04
CA GLN A 42 3.06 3.94 -3.20
C GLN A 42 1.61 4.43 -3.21
N ARG A 43 0.95 4.32 -4.36
CA ARG A 43 -0.52 4.18 -4.37
C ARG A 43 -0.85 3.07 -3.39
N GLY A 44 -1.38 3.46 -2.25
CA GLY A 44 -1.27 2.71 -0.99
C GLY A 44 -1.44 1.22 -1.16
N ARG A 45 -0.35 0.47 -0.99
CA ARG A 45 -0.44 -0.93 -0.60
C ARG A 45 -1.35 -0.95 0.64
N PRO A 46 -2.40 -1.80 0.70
CA PRO A 46 -3.15 -1.99 1.92
C PRO A 46 -2.13 -2.19 3.05
N ARG A 47 -2.28 -1.48 4.17
CA ARG A 47 -1.42 -1.69 5.33
C ARG A 47 -1.45 -3.18 5.63
N SER A 48 -0.33 -3.86 5.40
CA SER A 48 -0.13 -5.21 5.89
C SER A 48 0.06 -5.08 7.39
N TYR A 49 -0.75 -5.78 8.13
CA TYR A 49 -0.54 -5.97 9.54
C TYR A 49 0.05 -7.36 9.70
N GLU A 50 1.06 -7.51 10.54
CA GLU A 50 1.56 -8.84 10.87
C GLU A 50 0.44 -9.59 11.59
N ASP A 51 0.20 -10.84 11.19
CA ASP A 51 -0.86 -11.68 11.80
C ASP A 51 -0.63 -11.82 13.32
N GLU A 52 0.62 -11.76 13.76
CA GLU A 52 1.03 -11.83 15.16
C GLU A 52 0.51 -10.65 16.01
N ASP A 53 0.27 -9.48 15.41
CA ASP A 53 -0.20 -8.29 16.12
C ASP A 53 -1.73 -8.21 16.18
N LEU A 54 -2.42 -8.64 15.11
CA LEU A 54 -3.88 -8.51 14.99
C LEU A 54 -4.65 -9.74 15.42
N ALA A 55 -4.18 -10.94 15.10
CA ALA A 55 -4.92 -12.16 15.39
C ALA A 55 -5.19 -12.34 16.89
N PRO A 56 -4.25 -12.06 17.81
CA PRO A 56 -4.53 -12.12 19.24
C PRO A 56 -5.59 -11.11 19.66
N ALA A 57 -5.54 -9.87 19.14
CA ALA A 57 -6.49 -8.82 19.49
C ALA A 57 -7.91 -9.12 18.97
N ILE A 58 -8.03 -9.65 17.75
CA ILE A 58 -9.31 -10.09 17.19
C ILE A 58 -9.86 -11.26 18.02
N HIS A 59 -9.03 -12.25 18.33
CA HIS A 59 -9.44 -13.43 19.09
C HIS A 59 -9.85 -13.09 20.53
N GLU A 60 -9.11 -12.21 21.22
CA GLU A 60 -9.44 -11.72 22.55
C GLU A 60 -10.79 -10.99 22.53
N TYR A 61 -11.00 -10.10 21.55
CA TYR A 61 -12.23 -9.36 21.40
C TYR A 61 -13.44 -10.25 21.12
N VAL A 62 -13.31 -11.20 20.18
CA VAL A 62 -14.36 -12.19 19.85
C VAL A 62 -14.70 -13.03 21.08
N ASN A 63 -13.70 -13.49 21.83
CA ASN A 63 -13.94 -14.26 23.05
C ASN A 63 -14.63 -13.45 24.15
N LYS A 64 -14.30 -12.16 24.28
CA LYS A 64 -15.00 -11.27 25.19
C LYS A 64 -16.47 -11.12 24.80
N CYS A 65 -16.77 -10.80 23.53
CA CYS A 65 -18.16 -10.70 23.06
C CYS A 65 -18.94 -12.00 23.25
N ASN A 66 -18.31 -13.16 22.98
CA ASN A 66 -18.94 -14.47 23.21
C ASN A 66 -19.25 -14.73 24.70
N LYS A 67 -18.36 -14.34 25.62
CA LYS A 67 -18.58 -14.45 27.08
C LYS A 67 -19.70 -13.53 27.55
N ASP A 68 -19.72 -12.31 27.05
CA ASP A 68 -20.66 -11.26 27.46
C ASP A 68 -22.02 -11.34 26.71
N ARG A 69 -22.15 -12.30 25.77
CA ARG A 69 -23.30 -12.45 24.85
C ARG A 69 -23.62 -11.17 24.07
N GLU A 70 -22.57 -10.42 23.72
CA GLU A 70 -22.69 -9.22 22.92
C GLU A 70 -22.60 -9.53 21.41
N PRO A 71 -23.32 -8.77 20.57
CA PRO A 71 -23.26 -8.96 19.13
C PRO A 71 -21.87 -8.60 18.57
N ILE A 72 -21.28 -9.51 17.80
CA ILE A 72 -20.02 -9.28 17.09
C ILE A 72 -20.34 -8.54 15.79
N SER A 73 -20.16 -7.23 15.80
CA SER A 73 -20.31 -6.40 14.60
C SER A 73 -18.99 -5.72 14.23
N ALA A 74 -18.72 -5.61 12.93
CA ALA A 74 -17.51 -4.94 12.41
C ALA A 74 -17.21 -3.56 13.03
N PRO A 75 -18.18 -2.63 13.24
CA PRO A 75 -17.89 -1.36 13.91
C PRO A 75 -17.46 -1.53 15.38
N MET A 76 -18.01 -2.50 16.09
CA MET A 76 -17.64 -2.78 17.48
C MET A 76 -16.23 -3.40 17.55
N VAL A 77 -15.93 -4.35 16.65
CA VAL A 77 -14.61 -4.98 16.54
C VAL A 77 -13.54 -3.95 16.16
N SER A 78 -13.78 -3.10 15.17
CA SER A 78 -12.81 -2.06 14.79
C SER A 78 -12.53 -1.08 15.94
N ALA A 79 -13.57 -0.68 16.69
CA ALA A 79 -13.41 0.22 17.83
C ALA A 79 -12.78 -0.47 19.06
N GLY A 80 -12.90 -1.79 19.17
CA GLY A 80 -12.23 -2.61 20.17
C GLY A 80 -10.74 -2.72 19.90
N ILE A 81 -10.37 -3.07 18.66
CA ILE A 81 -8.98 -3.18 18.20
C ILE A 81 -8.25 -1.84 18.32
N GLU A 82 -8.89 -0.73 17.93
CA GLU A 82 -8.29 0.60 18.10
C GLU A 82 -8.01 0.92 19.57
N ARG A 83 -8.89 0.50 20.49
CA ARG A 83 -8.70 0.70 21.94
C ARG A 83 -7.60 -0.18 22.53
N SER A 84 -7.43 -1.41 22.05
CA SER A 84 -6.45 -2.36 22.61
C SER A 84 -5.05 -2.21 22.02
N THR A 85 -4.94 -1.89 20.72
CA THR A 85 -3.67 -1.89 19.99
C THR A 85 -3.25 -0.52 19.46
N SER A 86 -4.10 0.51 19.61
CA SER A 86 -3.94 1.82 18.94
C SER A 86 -3.94 1.74 17.40
N ILE A 87 -4.28 0.59 16.82
CA ILE A 87 -4.33 0.38 15.38
C ILE A 87 -5.71 0.78 14.84
N LYS A 88 -5.72 1.73 13.91
CA LYS A 88 -6.93 2.12 13.16
C LYS A 88 -7.16 1.20 11.97
N ILE A 89 -8.09 0.25 12.13
CA ILE A 89 -8.58 -0.61 11.05
C ILE A 89 -9.93 -0.09 10.52
N SER A 90 -10.08 -0.10 9.20
CA SER A 90 -11.36 0.25 8.57
C SER A 90 -12.39 -0.87 8.77
N ARG A 91 -13.68 -0.50 8.91
CA ARG A 91 -14.78 -1.48 9.03
C ARG A 91 -14.78 -2.51 7.89
N ARG A 92 -14.44 -2.07 6.67
CA ARG A 92 -14.40 -2.94 5.49
C ARG A 92 -13.31 -4.00 5.60
N ALA A 93 -12.14 -3.64 6.14
CA ALA A 93 -11.07 -4.60 6.42
C ALA A 93 -11.47 -5.56 7.56
N THR A 94 -12.15 -5.07 8.60
CA THR A 94 -12.68 -5.92 9.68
C THR A 94 -13.64 -6.99 9.17
N ILE A 95 -14.54 -6.65 8.23
CA ILE A 95 -15.47 -7.62 7.62
C ILE A 95 -14.73 -8.72 6.86
N GLN A 96 -13.55 -8.44 6.31
CA GLN A 96 -12.74 -9.45 5.62
C GLN A 96 -11.96 -10.37 6.58
N LEU A 97 -11.82 -9.97 7.85
CA LEU A 97 -11.03 -10.68 8.87
C LEU A 97 -11.90 -11.46 9.86
N LEU A 98 -13.20 -11.15 9.94
CA LEU A 98 -14.21 -11.89 10.70
C LEU A 98 -14.78 -13.03 9.88
#